data_AF-A0A3S9SME6-F1
#
_entry.id   AF-A0A3S9SME6-F1
#
_cell.length_a   1.000
_cell.length_b   1.000
_cell.length_c   1.000
_cell.angle_alpha   90.00
_cell.angle_beta   90.00
_cell.angle_gamma   90.00
#
_symmetry.space_group_name_H-M   'P 1'
#
loop_
_entity.id
_entity.type
_entity.pdbx_description
1 polymer ?
#
loop_
_entity_poly.entity_id
_entity_poly.type
_entity_poly.pdbx_seq_one_letter_code
_entity_poly.pdbx_strand_id
1 'polypeptide(L)'
;MRLAYEVAGALLQVHDKAVVEVREKTRTDEQNAKLHAMLGDIAKQKTFNGQKLSIEQWKMIFVSGHRIATGGTAEMAIGLEGEVINLRESTARMGVRRLASLIEYIQAWAAGNGVEFGGRVDG
;
A
#
# COMPACT_ATOMS: atom_id res chain seq x y z
N MET A 1 14.27 1.98 23.21
CA MET A 1 12.97 2.38 22.62
C MET A 1 12.66 3.77 23.15
N ARG A 2 12.31 4.72 22.27
CA ARG A 2 11.89 6.07 22.68
C ARG A 2 10.38 6.05 22.97
N LEU A 3 9.95 6.63 24.09
CA LEU A 3 8.53 6.62 24.47
C LEU A 3 7.77 7.68 23.68
N ALA A 4 6.47 7.45 23.42
CA ALA A 4 5.67 8.35 22.57
C ALA A 4 5.66 9.81 23.09
N TYR A 5 5.68 10.00 24.41
CA TYR A 5 5.74 11.34 25.02
C TYR A 5 7.08 12.06 24.81
N GLU A 6 8.18 11.33 24.63
CA GLU A 6 9.50 11.91 24.37
C GLU A 6 9.59 12.45 22.94
N VAL A 7 8.98 11.75 21.98
CA VAL A 7 8.87 12.19 20.58
C VAL A 7 7.95 13.41 20.46
N ALA A 8 6.80 13.37 21.14
CA ALA A 8 5.90 14.52 21.21
C ALA A 8 6.59 15.75 21.82
N GLY A 9 7.34 15.56 22.93
CA GLY A 9 8.11 16.63 23.56
C GLY A 9 9.16 17.24 22.64
N ALA A 10 9.89 16.41 21.89
CA ALA A 10 10.88 16.90 20.93
C ALA A 10 10.24 17.70 19.79
N LEU A 11 9.12 17.23 19.22
CA LEU A 11 8.42 17.92 18.13
C LEU A 11 7.83 19.27 18.58
N LEU A 12 7.30 19.34 19.80
CA LEU A 12 6.78 20.58 20.38
C LEU A 12 7.89 21.61 20.66
N GLN A 13 9.11 21.17 20.96
CA GLN A 13 10.25 22.06 21.19
C GLN A 13 10.76 22.76 19.92
N VAL A 14 10.45 22.24 18.73
CA VAL A 14 10.91 22.82 17.45
C VAL A 14 9.91 23.81 16.84
N HIS A 15 8.84 24.17 17.56
CA HIS A 15 7.71 24.99 17.06
C HIS A 15 7.00 24.40 15.83
N ASP A 16 7.23 23.13 15.51
CA ASP A 16 6.56 22.45 14.41
C ASP A 16 5.20 21.88 14.83
N LYS A 17 4.28 21.77 13.87
CA LYS A 17 2.97 21.15 14.09
C LYS A 17 3.15 19.63 14.14
N ALA A 18 2.87 19.03 15.29
CA ALA A 18 2.89 17.57 15.47
C ALA A 18 1.48 16.99 15.51
N VAL A 19 1.26 15.87 14.81
CA VAL A 19 0.08 15.03 14.98
C VAL A 19 0.52 13.73 15.64
N VAL A 20 -0.03 13.42 16.81
CA VAL A 20 0.24 12.19 17.56
C VAL A 20 -1.08 11.45 17.74
N GLU A 21 -1.16 10.25 17.19
CA GLU A 21 -2.29 9.34 17.37
C GLU A 21 -1.84 8.13 18.19
N VAL A 22 -2.48 7.90 19.34
CA VAL A 22 -2.26 6.72 20.18
C VAL A 22 -3.56 5.95 20.24
N ARG A 23 -3.53 4.73 19.69
CA ARG A 23 -4.65 3.79 19.73
C ARG A 23 -4.12 2.37 19.71
N GLU A 24 -5.00 1.44 20.07
CA GLU A 24 -4.68 0.01 19.95
C GLU A 24 -4.44 -0.36 18.48
N LYS A 25 -3.48 -1.25 18.28
CA LYS A 25 -3.17 -1.81 16.96
C LYS A 25 -4.29 -2.77 16.57
N THR A 26 -4.83 -2.56 15.38
CA THR A 26 -5.88 -3.41 14.83
C THR A 26 -5.29 -4.42 13.84
N ARG A 27 -6.04 -5.50 13.56
CA ARG A 27 -5.71 -6.45 12.49
C ARG A 27 -5.51 -5.75 11.13
N THR A 28 -6.31 -4.72 10.84
CA THR A 28 -6.22 -3.95 9.61
C THR A 28 -4.89 -3.18 9.51
N ASP A 29 -4.36 -2.68 10.63
CA ASP A 29 -3.06 -2.00 10.64
C ASP A 29 -1.91 -2.95 10.27
N GLU A 30 -1.96 -4.20 10.72
CA GLU A 30 -0.98 -5.23 10.38
C GLU A 30 -0.99 -5.55 8.89
N GLN A 31 -2.18 -5.68 8.31
CA GLN A 31 -2.33 -5.91 6.89
C GLN A 31 -1.87 -4.70 6.06
N ASN A 32 -2.19 -3.48 6.49
CA ASN A 32 -1.72 -2.26 5.84
C ASN A 32 -0.19 -2.15 5.88
N ALA A 33 0.44 -2.44 7.02
CA ALA A 33 1.88 -2.47 7.15
C ALA A 33 2.51 -3.54 6.26
N LYS A 34 1.93 -4.75 6.22
CA LYS A 34 2.38 -5.84 5.33
C LYS A 34 2.28 -5.45 3.86
N LEU A 35 1.13 -4.91 3.44
CA LEU A 35 0.93 -4.43 2.07
C LEU A 35 1.98 -3.37 1.71
N HIS A 36 2.21 -2.40 2.59
CA HIS A 36 3.19 -1.35 2.33
C HIS A 36 4.62 -1.89 2.19
N ALA A 37 5.03 -2.82 3.06
CA ALA A 37 6.34 -3.46 2.99
C ALA A 37 6.54 -4.21 1.68
N MET A 38 5.57 -5.05 1.29
CA MET A 38 5.60 -5.80 0.03
C MET A 38 5.71 -4.88 -1.20
N LEU A 39 4.93 -3.80 -1.23
CA LEU A 39 5.00 -2.82 -2.31
C LEU A 39 6.35 -2.09 -2.34
N GLY A 40 6.95 -1.85 -1.18
CA GLY A 40 8.30 -1.30 -1.06
C GLY A 40 9.36 -2.20 -1.70
N ASP A 41 9.29 -3.51 -1.45
CA ASP A 41 10.20 -4.48 -2.04
C ASP A 41 10.02 -4.60 -3.55
N ILE A 42 8.76 -4.62 -4.02
CA ILE A 42 8.44 -4.63 -5.46
C ILE A 42 8.98 -3.38 -6.14
N ALA A 43 8.79 -2.19 -5.56
CA ALA A 43 9.25 -0.93 -6.14
C ALA A 43 10.78 -0.89 -6.31
N LYS A 44 11.53 -1.48 -5.36
CA LYS A 44 12.98 -1.60 -5.46
C LYS A 44 13.39 -2.56 -6.57
N GLN A 45 12.74 -3.70 -6.67
CA GLN A 45 13.19 -4.82 -7.51
C GLN A 45 12.68 -4.77 -8.95
N LYS A 46 11.51 -4.19 -9.20
CA LYS A 46 10.83 -4.28 -10.49
C LYS A 46 10.70 -2.93 -11.17
N THR A 47 10.43 -3.00 -12.47
CA THR A 47 10.01 -1.89 -13.31
C THR A 47 8.70 -2.29 -13.97
N PHE A 48 7.91 -1.31 -14.37
CA PHE A 48 6.69 -1.52 -15.14
C PHE A 48 6.86 -0.82 -16.48
N ASN A 49 6.77 -1.57 -17.59
CA ASN A 49 7.05 -1.06 -18.94
C ASN A 49 8.39 -0.29 -19.03
N GLY A 50 9.44 -0.83 -18.39
CA GLY A 50 10.77 -0.22 -18.37
C GLY A 50 10.94 0.95 -17.40
N GLN A 51 9.88 1.42 -16.73
CA GLN A 51 9.94 2.54 -15.80
C GLN A 51 9.98 2.09 -14.34
N LYS A 52 10.77 2.78 -13.52
CA LYS A 52 10.70 2.68 -12.06
C LYS A 52 9.47 3.42 -11.57
N LEU A 53 8.65 2.75 -10.78
CA LEU A 53 7.43 3.31 -10.20
C LEU A 53 7.57 3.46 -8.69
N SER A 54 6.88 4.44 -8.14
CA SER A 54 6.72 4.60 -6.69
C SER A 54 5.85 3.49 -6.10
N ILE A 55 5.92 3.33 -4.78
CA ILE A 55 5.07 2.41 -4.01
C ILE A 55 3.59 2.69 -4.28
N GLU A 56 3.19 3.96 -4.30
CA GLU A 56 1.82 4.36 -4.56
C GLU A 56 1.38 3.99 -5.97
N GLN A 57 2.25 4.18 -6.98
CA GLN A 57 1.96 3.77 -8.36
C GLN A 57 1.80 2.26 -8.51
N TRP A 58 2.67 1.46 -7.89
CA TRP A 58 2.52 0.00 -7.83
C TRP A 58 1.21 -0.40 -7.14
N LYS A 59 0.84 0.28 -6.05
CA LYS A 59 -0.45 0.07 -5.37
C LYS A 59 -1.63 0.29 -6.33
N MET A 60 -1.59 1.34 -7.17
CA MET A 60 -2.65 1.58 -8.16
C MET A 60 -2.78 0.42 -9.14
N ILE A 61 -1.65 -0.08 -9.66
CA ILE A 61 -1.61 -1.19 -10.60
C ILE A 61 -2.21 -2.45 -9.97
N PHE A 62 -1.80 -2.81 -8.75
CA PHE A 62 -2.31 -3.99 -8.08
C PHE A 62 -3.77 -3.90 -7.70
N VAL A 63 -4.23 -2.75 -7.19
CA VAL A 63 -5.65 -2.55 -6.87
C VAL A 63 -6.51 -2.68 -8.13
N SER A 64 -6.09 -2.06 -9.24
CA SER A 64 -6.79 -2.15 -10.52
C SER A 64 -6.80 -3.59 -11.05
N GLY A 65 -5.65 -4.26 -11.08
CA GLY A 65 -5.53 -5.65 -11.54
C GLY A 65 -6.33 -6.63 -10.69
N HIS A 66 -6.28 -6.47 -9.36
CA HIS A 66 -7.06 -7.29 -8.42
C HIS A 66 -8.56 -7.09 -8.60
N ARG A 67 -9.02 -5.87 -8.88
CA ARG A 67 -10.44 -5.62 -9.17
C ARG A 67 -10.90 -6.43 -10.38
N ILE A 68 -10.12 -6.45 -11.46
CA ILE A 68 -10.43 -7.27 -12.65
C ILE A 68 -10.37 -8.76 -12.33
N ALA A 69 -9.29 -9.21 -11.66
CA ALA A 69 -9.10 -10.62 -11.32
C ALA A 69 -10.21 -11.19 -10.42
N THR A 70 -10.87 -10.33 -9.63
CA THR A 70 -12.00 -10.70 -8.76
C THR A 70 -13.37 -10.51 -9.42
N GLY A 71 -13.43 -10.41 -10.75
CA GLY A 71 -14.67 -10.30 -11.52
C GLY A 71 -15.30 -8.91 -11.52
N GLY A 72 -14.55 -7.90 -11.06
CA GLY A 72 -14.94 -6.50 -11.19
C GLY A 72 -14.60 -5.91 -12.54
N THR A 73 -15.03 -4.67 -12.75
CA THR A 73 -14.67 -3.86 -13.91
C THR A 73 -13.75 -2.71 -13.49
N ALA A 74 -12.96 -2.23 -14.43
CA ALA A 74 -12.25 -0.97 -14.28
C ALA A 74 -13.24 0.17 -14.48
N GLU A 75 -13.30 1.09 -13.54
CA GLU A 75 -14.12 2.28 -13.64
C GLU A 75 -13.25 3.42 -14.18
N MET A 76 -13.61 3.93 -15.35
CA MET A 76 -12.85 4.93 -16.08
C MET A 76 -13.68 6.19 -16.22
N ALA A 77 -13.06 7.35 -16.03
CA ALA A 77 -13.69 8.65 -16.21
C ALA A 77 -12.78 9.61 -16.98
N ILE A 78 -13.37 10.69 -17.49
CA ILE A 78 -12.63 11.82 -18.03
C ILE A 78 -12.41 12.81 -16.89
N GLY A 79 -11.15 13.15 -16.65
CA GLY A 79 -10.74 14.12 -15.65
C GLY A 79 -11.00 15.55 -16.10
N LEU A 80 -10.63 16.49 -15.22
CA LEU A 80 -10.96 17.90 -15.40
C LEU A 80 -10.23 18.53 -16.61
N GLU A 81 -9.11 17.94 -17.03
CA GLU A 81 -8.28 18.41 -18.14
C GLU A 81 -8.41 17.49 -19.37
N GLY A 82 -9.46 16.67 -19.43
CA GLY A 82 -9.71 15.76 -20.56
C GLY A 82 -8.88 14.47 -20.52
N GLU A 83 -8.10 14.25 -19.47
CA GLU A 83 -7.29 13.06 -19.28
C GLU A 83 -8.15 11.85 -18.86
N VAL A 84 -7.71 10.64 -19.21
CA VAL A 84 -8.39 9.43 -18.76
C VAL A 84 -7.90 9.05 -17.37
N ILE A 85 -8.83 8.94 -16.41
CA ILE A 85 -8.53 8.55 -15.03
C ILE A 85 -9.19 7.20 -14.69
N ASN A 86 -8.53 6.44 -13.83
CA ASN A 86 -9.07 5.22 -13.24
C ASN A 86 -9.62 5.51 -11.83
N LEU A 87 -10.94 5.41 -11.68
CA LEU A 87 -11.66 5.54 -10.42
C LEU A 87 -11.57 4.22 -9.66
N ARG A 88 -10.44 4.03 -8.96
CA ARG A 88 -10.22 2.82 -8.16
C ARG A 88 -10.68 2.96 -6.72
N GLU A 89 -11.00 1.83 -6.11
CA GLU A 89 -11.21 1.71 -4.68
C GLU A 89 -9.96 2.17 -3.89
N SER A 90 -10.16 2.95 -2.82
CA SER A 90 -9.09 3.28 -1.89
C SER A 90 -8.81 2.10 -0.96
N THR A 91 -7.55 1.68 -0.84
CA THR A 91 -7.14 0.64 0.12
C THR A 91 -7.46 1.03 1.56
N ALA A 92 -7.52 2.32 1.87
CA ALA A 92 -7.91 2.80 3.20
C ALA A 92 -9.39 2.52 3.54
N ARG A 93 -10.23 2.28 2.54
CA ARG A 93 -11.65 1.92 2.72
C ARG A 93 -11.90 0.41 2.60
N MET A 94 -10.88 -0.39 2.28
CA MET A 94 -11.01 -1.83 2.16
C MET A 94 -11.20 -2.48 3.54
N GLY A 95 -12.17 -3.37 3.66
CA GLY A 95 -12.28 -4.25 4.82
C GLY A 95 -11.17 -5.30 4.86
N VAL A 96 -10.93 -5.89 6.04
CA VAL A 96 -9.89 -6.91 6.31
C VAL A 96 -9.85 -8.03 5.26
N ARG A 97 -11.02 -8.55 4.84
CA ARG A 97 -11.10 -9.62 3.82
C ARG A 97 -10.67 -9.15 2.43
N ARG A 98 -11.07 -7.93 2.04
CA ARG A 98 -10.72 -7.36 0.74
C ARG A 98 -9.22 -7.09 0.66
N LEU A 99 -8.64 -6.57 1.73
CA LEU A 99 -7.20 -6.30 1.84
C LEU A 99 -6.38 -7.60 1.86
N ALA A 100 -6.83 -8.64 2.59
CA ALA A 100 -6.20 -9.96 2.55
C ALA A 100 -6.15 -10.55 1.14
N SER A 101 -7.28 -10.49 0.41
CA SER A 101 -7.34 -10.97 -0.98
C SER A 101 -6.41 -10.18 -1.91
N LEU A 102 -6.26 -8.87 -1.71
CA LEU A 102 -5.29 -8.07 -2.45
C LEU A 102 -3.85 -8.49 -2.15
N ILE A 103 -3.51 -8.74 -0.88
CA ILE A 103 -2.19 -9.21 -0.47
C ILE A 103 -1.86 -10.54 -1.13
N GLU A 104 -2.78 -11.52 -1.12
CA GLU A 104 -2.60 -12.81 -1.78
C GLU A 104 -2.37 -12.66 -3.28
N TYR A 105 -3.14 -11.79 -3.94
CA TYR A 105 -2.96 -11.46 -5.35
C TYR A 105 -1.56 -10.91 -5.65
N ILE A 106 -1.05 -10.00 -4.81
CA ILE A 106 0.31 -9.44 -4.94
C ILE A 106 1.37 -10.52 -4.71
N GLN A 107 1.18 -11.39 -3.71
CA GLN A 107 2.12 -12.50 -3.45
C GLN A 107 2.20 -13.47 -4.63
N ALA A 108 1.06 -13.80 -5.24
CA ALA A 108 1.02 -14.66 -6.42
C ALA A 108 1.75 -14.03 -7.61
N TRP A 109 1.51 -12.73 -7.87
CA TRP A 109 2.23 -12.00 -8.92
C TRP A 109 3.74 -11.94 -8.63
N ALA A 110 4.12 -11.65 -7.39
CA ALA A 110 5.51 -11.56 -6.95
C ALA A 110 6.27 -12.89 -7.15
N ALA A 111 5.66 -14.01 -6.78
CA ALA A 111 6.24 -15.34 -6.98
C ALA A 111 6.50 -15.63 -8.47
N GLY A 112 5.55 -15.29 -9.34
CA GLY A 112 5.71 -15.46 -10.79
C GLY A 112 6.69 -14.49 -11.45
N ASN A 113 7.09 -13.42 -10.75
CA ASN A 113 7.97 -12.37 -11.28
C ASN A 113 9.34 -12.33 -10.60
N GLY A 114 9.66 -13.29 -9.72
CA GLY A 114 10.94 -13.34 -9.01
C GLY A 114 11.17 -12.11 -8.12
N VAL A 115 10.17 -11.74 -7.32
CA VAL A 115 10.31 -10.75 -6.24
C VAL A 115 10.59 -11.48 -4.94
N GLU A 116 11.60 -11.02 -4.21
CA GLU A 116 11.93 -11.53 -2.88
C GLU A 116 11.47 -10.54 -1.82
N PHE A 117 10.58 -10.95 -0.90
CA PHE A 117 10.12 -10.06 0.17
C PHE A 117 11.09 -10.05 1.34
N GLY A 118 11.55 -8.85 1.73
CA GLY A 118 12.48 -8.60 2.82
C GLY A 118 11.75 -8.62 4.17
N GLY A 119 11.26 -9.78 4.57
CA GLY A 119 10.53 -9.94 5.82
C GLY A 119 10.24 -11.41 6.11
N ARG A 120 11.26 -12.09 6.69
CA ARG A 120 11.23 -13.38 7.38
C ARG A 120 9.96 -14.21 7.16
N VAL A 121 10.03 -15.10 6.19
CA VAL A 121 9.11 -16.24 6.04
C VAL A 121 9.52 -17.25 7.11
N ASP A 122 9.06 -17.05 8.34
CA ASP A 122 9.04 -18.15 9.31
C ASP A 122 7.69 -18.84 9.18
N GLY A 123 7.76 -20.13 8.81
CA GLY A 123 6.63 -21.05 8.88
C GLY A 123 6.28 -21.47 10.30
#